data_AF-A0A7J4JGC2-F1
#
_entry.id   AF-A0A7J4JGC2-F1
#
_cell.length_a   1.000
_cell.length_b   1.000
_cell.length_c   1.000
_cell.angle_alpha   90.00
_cell.angle_beta   90.00
_cell.angle_gamma   90.00
#
_symmetry.space_group_name_H-M   'P 1'
#
loop_
_entity.id
_entity.type
_entity.pdbx_description
1 polymer ?
#
loop_
_entity_poly.entity_id
_entity_poly.type
_entity_poly.pdbx_seq_one_letter_code
_entity_poly.pdbx_strand_id
1 'polypeptide(L)'
;MKSMRFLGQSGQAFDVFKLLIAAVVALAILGILFGILRNVMVGVQTEPQAKAIEFVKSSINSIGELKVTDTVTFSAGKSLNARTIAIETRQLAEDQVCVSGGDFADDESFKVVGQGIVVYSGKSDRTTKLAVVCDYGDRIEKTLTEDYGKDSSWLGECGCSGQEDRCCLVAIVRN
;
A
#
# COMPACT_ATOMS: atom_id res chain seq x y z
N MET A 1 53.42 30.97 -57.04
CA MET A 1 53.56 30.50 -55.65
C MET A 1 52.36 30.96 -54.83
N LYS A 2 51.44 30.05 -54.47
CA LYS A 2 50.56 30.22 -53.31
C LYS A 2 50.14 28.82 -52.84
N SER A 3 50.76 28.39 -51.75
CA SER A 3 50.54 27.10 -51.10
C SER A 3 49.16 27.09 -50.43
N MET A 4 48.31 26.13 -50.79
CA MET A 4 47.11 25.76 -50.04
C MET A 4 47.51 24.75 -48.96
N ARG A 5 47.43 25.17 -47.70
CA ARG A 5 47.56 24.28 -46.53
C ARG A 5 46.18 23.68 -46.25
N PHE A 6 46.03 22.37 -46.42
CA PHE A 6 44.98 21.60 -45.74
C PHE A 6 45.57 21.09 -44.42
N LEU A 7 45.04 21.54 -43.29
CA LEU A 7 45.32 21.00 -41.96
C LEU A 7 44.00 20.80 -41.22
N GLY A 8 43.79 19.57 -40.76
CA GLY A 8 43.04 19.29 -39.53
C GLY A 8 41.59 18.82 -39.68
N GLN A 9 41.38 17.53 -39.99
CA GLN A 9 40.13 16.85 -39.66
C GLN A 9 40.42 15.43 -39.16
N SER A 10 40.95 15.32 -37.94
CA SER A 10 41.17 14.05 -37.24
C SER A 10 40.94 14.18 -35.73
N GLY A 11 39.92 14.96 -35.34
CA GLY A 11 39.53 15.17 -33.94
C GLY A 11 38.11 14.73 -33.56
N GLN A 12 37.27 14.31 -34.51
CA GLN A 12 35.83 14.09 -34.26
C GLN A 12 35.42 12.62 -34.08
N ALA A 13 36.19 11.67 -34.61
CA ALA A 13 35.85 10.24 -34.50
C ALA A 13 36.16 9.64 -33.12
N PHE A 14 37.23 10.10 -32.46
CA PHE A 14 37.64 9.55 -31.16
C PHE A 14 36.67 9.91 -30.02
N ASP A 15 35.96 11.03 -30.14
CA ASP A 15 35.02 11.51 -29.13
C ASP A 15 33.67 10.77 -29.20
N VAL A 16 33.21 10.44 -30.42
CA VAL A 16 31.98 9.67 -30.63
C VAL A 16 32.12 8.23 -30.09
N PHE A 17 33.29 7.61 -30.26
CA PHE A 17 33.55 6.28 -29.67
C PHE A 17 33.50 6.30 -28.14
N LYS A 18 34.01 7.35 -27.50
CA LYS A 18 33.92 7.51 -26.03
C LYS A 18 32.48 7.71 -25.57
N LEU A 19 31.71 8.52 -26.30
CA LEU A 19 30.28 8.73 -26.03
C LEU A 19 29.46 7.44 -26.16
N LEU A 20 29.74 6.62 -27.18
CA LEU A 20 29.07 5.33 -27.37
C LEU A 20 29.42 4.33 -26.24
N ILE A 21 30.69 4.26 -25.86
CA ILE A 21 31.11 3.40 -24.74
C ILE A 21 30.47 3.87 -23.44
N ALA A 22 30.42 5.18 -23.17
CA ALA A 22 29.76 5.72 -21.99
C ALA A 22 28.26 5.39 -21.95
N ALA A 23 27.56 5.47 -23.09
CA ALA A 23 26.14 5.11 -23.18
C ALA A 23 25.91 3.62 -22.91
N VAL A 24 26.75 2.74 -23.47
CA VAL A 24 26.65 1.28 -23.23
C VAL A 24 26.92 0.94 -21.77
N VAL A 25 27.93 1.56 -21.15
CA VAL A 25 28.25 1.37 -19.73
C VAL A 25 27.11 1.87 -18.85
N ALA A 26 26.52 3.03 -19.15
CA ALA A 26 25.38 3.56 -18.41
C ALA A 26 24.15 2.63 -18.49
N LEU A 27 23.84 2.07 -19.66
CA LEU A 27 22.75 1.11 -19.84
C LEU A 27 23.02 -0.21 -19.09
N ALA A 28 24.26 -0.69 -19.07
CA ALA A 28 24.64 -1.87 -18.32
C ALA A 28 24.48 -1.67 -16.80
N ILE A 29 24.96 -0.55 -16.27
CA ILE A 29 24.81 -0.19 -14.85
C ILE A 29 23.33 -0.03 -14.49
N LEU A 30 22.54 0.62 -15.35
CA LEU A 30 21.10 0.78 -15.15
C LEU A 30 20.37 -0.57 -15.12
N GLY A 31 20.74 -1.51 -16.00
CA GLY A 31 20.19 -2.86 -16.00
C GLY A 31 20.49 -3.63 -14.71
N ILE A 32 21.71 -3.51 -14.20
CA ILE A 32 22.11 -4.11 -12.91
C ILE A 32 21.33 -3.47 -11.75
N LEU A 33 21.21 -2.14 -11.73
CA LEU A 33 20.43 -1.42 -10.72
C LEU A 33 18.95 -1.82 -10.76
N PHE A 34 18.35 -1.97 -11.94
CA PHE A 34 16.95 -2.40 -12.07
C PHE A 34 16.75 -3.84 -11.56
N GLY A 35 17.72 -4.73 -11.80
CA GLY A 35 17.72 -6.08 -11.25
C GLY A 35 17.83 -6.12 -9.72
N ILE A 36 18.68 -5.27 -9.14
CA ILE A 36 18.81 -5.12 -7.68
C ILE A 36 17.53 -4.53 -7.08
N LEU A 37 16.96 -3.48 -7.68
CA LEU A 37 15.71 -2.86 -7.22
C LEU A 37 14.53 -3.83 -7.25
N ARG A 38 14.43 -4.69 -8.29
CA ARG A 38 13.42 -5.75 -8.33
C ARG A 38 13.60 -6.79 -7.23
N ASN A 39 14.83 -7.21 -6.95
CA ASN A 39 15.09 -8.20 -5.89
C ASN A 39 14.91 -7.62 -4.47
N VAL A 40 15.12 -6.32 -4.27
CA VAL A 40 14.80 -5.64 -3.01
C VAL A 40 13.28 -5.57 -2.79
N MET A 41 12.49 -5.33 -3.84
CA MET A 41 11.03 -5.24 -3.72
C MET A 41 10.31 -6.56 -3.36
N VAL A 42 10.90 -7.71 -3.69
CA VAL A 42 10.30 -9.03 -3.40
C VAL A 42 10.47 -9.44 -1.91
N GLY A 43 11.28 -8.70 -1.15
CA GLY A 43 11.55 -8.95 0.27
C GLY A 43 11.12 -7.84 1.23
N VAL A 44 10.45 -6.78 0.76
CA VAL A 44 9.91 -5.75 1.67
C VAL A 44 8.69 -6.37 2.36
N GLN A 45 8.86 -6.80 3.61
CA GLN A 45 7.72 -7.05 4.50
C GLN A 45 6.93 -5.74 4.60
N THR A 46 5.81 -5.65 3.89
CA THR A 46 4.95 -4.48 3.93
C THR A 46 4.24 -4.46 5.29
N GLU A 47 4.64 -3.51 6.13
CA GLU A 47 4.05 -3.29 7.45
C GLU A 47 2.54 -2.98 7.32
N PRO A 48 1.65 -3.75 7.99
CA PRO A 48 0.21 -3.63 7.82
C PRO A 48 -0.32 -2.22 8.08
N GLN A 49 0.16 -1.56 9.14
CA GLN A 49 -0.27 -0.21 9.52
C GLN A 49 0.06 0.83 8.45
N ALA A 50 1.28 0.80 7.89
CA ALA A 50 1.69 1.73 6.86
C ALA A 50 0.87 1.54 5.58
N LYS A 51 0.60 0.28 5.21
CA LYS A 51 -0.20 -0.04 4.03
C LYS A 51 -1.67 0.37 4.18
N ALA A 52 -2.23 0.19 5.38
CA ALA A 52 -3.57 0.67 5.70
C ALA A 52 -3.70 2.19 5.54
N ILE A 53 -2.73 2.96 6.05
CA ILE A 53 -2.70 4.44 5.91
C ILE A 53 -2.67 4.85 4.43
N GLU A 54 -1.80 4.22 3.64
CA GLU A 54 -1.68 4.47 2.20
C GLU A 54 -3.01 4.23 1.48
N PHE A 55 -3.65 3.09 1.75
CA PHE A 55 -4.88 2.72 1.05
C PHE A 55 -6.08 3.54 1.50
N VAL A 56 -6.22 3.84 2.79
CA VAL A 56 -7.26 4.75 3.28
C VAL A 56 -7.11 6.11 2.62
N LYS A 57 -5.91 6.70 2.57
CA LYS A 57 -5.68 7.96 1.83
C LYS A 57 -6.14 7.90 0.38
N SER A 58 -5.92 6.78 -0.29
CA SER A 58 -6.35 6.57 -1.68
C SER A 58 -7.84 6.31 -1.84
N SER A 59 -8.53 5.84 -0.80
CA SER A 59 -9.95 5.46 -0.82
C SER A 59 -10.88 6.58 -0.34
N ILE A 60 -10.37 7.58 0.39
CA ILE A 60 -11.18 8.71 0.91
C ILE A 60 -11.97 9.45 -0.20
N ASN A 61 -11.43 9.49 -1.42
CA ASN A 61 -12.07 10.13 -2.57
C ASN A 61 -12.80 9.15 -3.51
N SER A 62 -12.75 7.85 -3.21
CA SER A 62 -13.40 6.77 -3.95
C SER A 62 -14.54 6.18 -3.11
N ILE A 63 -15.59 6.98 -2.90
CA ILE A 63 -16.71 6.59 -2.04
C ILE A 63 -17.39 5.32 -2.57
N GLY A 64 -17.56 4.33 -1.68
CA GLY A 64 -18.17 3.04 -1.97
C GLY A 64 -17.27 2.04 -2.68
N GLU A 65 -16.02 2.41 -3.03
CA GLU A 65 -15.10 1.50 -3.71
C GLU A 65 -14.35 0.60 -2.71
N LEU A 66 -14.50 -0.72 -2.85
CA LEU A 66 -13.69 -1.69 -2.12
C LEU A 66 -12.34 -1.89 -2.82
N LYS A 67 -11.26 -1.46 -2.16
CA LYS A 67 -9.88 -1.67 -2.62
C LYS A 67 -9.20 -2.75 -1.80
N VAL A 68 -8.45 -3.64 -2.45
CA VAL A 68 -7.67 -4.68 -1.78
C VAL A 68 -6.19 -4.40 -2.00
N THR A 69 -5.39 -4.45 -0.94
CA THR A 69 -3.95 -4.20 -0.98
C THR A 69 -3.19 -5.37 -1.61
N ASP A 70 -1.93 -5.10 -1.95
CA ASP A 70 -0.91 -6.15 -2.02
C ASP A 70 -0.74 -6.84 -0.66
N THR A 71 0.03 -7.92 -0.64
CA THR A 71 0.24 -8.69 0.59
C THR A 71 0.98 -7.87 1.66
N VAL A 72 0.47 -7.95 2.89
CA VAL A 72 1.08 -7.44 4.12
C VAL A 72 1.45 -8.60 5.03
N THR A 73 2.44 -8.40 5.89
CA THR A 73 2.87 -9.43 6.83
C THR A 73 2.65 -8.99 8.27
N PHE A 74 1.85 -9.76 9.01
CA PHE A 74 1.67 -9.60 10.44
C PHE A 74 2.67 -10.50 11.18
N SER A 75 3.64 -9.87 11.82
CA SER A 75 4.51 -10.51 12.82
C SER A 75 3.94 -10.30 14.22
N ALA A 76 4.34 -11.16 15.19
CA ALA A 76 3.84 -11.08 16.56
C ALA A 76 3.98 -9.66 17.15
N GLY A 77 2.89 -9.13 17.70
CA GLY A 77 2.83 -7.78 18.28
C GLY A 77 2.58 -6.65 17.28
N LYS A 78 2.55 -6.93 15.97
CA LYS A 78 2.05 -5.97 14.98
C LYS A 78 0.55 -5.79 15.12
N SER A 79 0.09 -4.58 14.83
CA SER A 79 -1.32 -4.23 14.96
C SER A 79 -1.78 -3.29 13.86
N LEU A 80 -3.09 -3.26 13.65
CA LEU A 80 -3.80 -2.19 12.97
C LEU A 80 -4.46 -1.33 14.04
N ASN A 81 -4.28 -0.02 13.97
CA ASN A 81 -4.85 0.92 14.92
C ASN A 81 -5.59 2.03 14.16
N ALA A 82 -6.91 2.07 14.29
CA ALA A 82 -7.80 3.00 13.61
C ALA A 82 -7.43 4.46 13.91
N ARG A 83 -7.17 4.80 15.18
CA ARG A 83 -6.72 6.13 15.60
C ARG A 83 -5.45 6.57 14.90
N THR A 84 -4.46 5.68 14.81
CA THR A 84 -3.19 5.98 14.12
C THR A 84 -3.43 6.17 12.62
N ILE A 85 -4.33 5.38 12.01
CA ILE A 85 -4.71 5.56 10.60
C ILE A 85 -5.36 6.94 10.40
N ALA A 86 -6.35 7.30 11.23
CA ALA A 86 -7.03 8.59 11.16
C ALA A 86 -6.05 9.77 11.26
N ILE A 87 -5.22 9.80 12.30
CA ILE A 87 -4.22 10.86 12.53
C ILE A 87 -3.27 11.00 11.34
N GLU A 88 -2.73 9.89 10.84
CA GLU A 88 -1.75 9.90 9.75
C GLU A 88 -2.37 10.18 8.37
N THR A 89 -3.68 9.96 8.21
CA THR A 89 -4.42 10.38 7.01
C THR A 89 -4.63 11.90 6.97
N ARG A 90 -4.70 12.56 8.12
CA ARG A 90 -4.96 14.01 8.29
C ARG A 90 -6.26 14.52 7.65
N GLN A 91 -7.17 13.61 7.32
CA GLN A 91 -8.42 13.92 6.62
C GLN A 91 -9.65 13.27 7.27
N LEU A 92 -9.43 12.38 8.24
CA LEU A 92 -10.48 11.66 8.96
C LEU A 92 -10.29 11.87 10.47
N ALA A 93 -11.40 11.98 11.19
CA ALA A 93 -11.41 11.92 12.64
C ALA A 93 -11.20 10.47 13.13
N GLU A 94 -10.83 10.30 14.40
CA GLU A 94 -10.49 8.98 14.97
C GLU A 94 -11.67 7.99 14.92
N ASP A 95 -12.89 8.50 15.05
CA ASP A 95 -14.15 7.75 14.99
C ASP A 95 -14.60 7.42 13.57
N GLN A 96 -14.05 8.08 12.55
CA GLN A 96 -14.35 7.85 11.13
C GLN A 96 -13.54 6.71 10.51
N VAL A 97 -12.68 6.03 11.28
CA VAL A 97 -11.91 4.88 10.83
C VAL A 97 -12.23 3.67 11.70
N CYS A 98 -12.49 2.55 11.06
CA CYS A 98 -12.71 1.26 11.69
C CYS A 98 -11.65 0.26 11.21
N VAL A 99 -11.19 -0.60 12.11
CA VAL A 99 -10.33 -1.74 11.77
C VAL A 99 -11.01 -3.01 12.24
N SER A 100 -10.98 -4.06 11.42
CA SER A 100 -11.61 -5.34 11.75
C SER A 100 -10.78 -6.54 11.32
N GLY A 101 -11.07 -7.69 11.92
CA GLY A 101 -10.48 -8.97 11.54
C GLY A 101 -10.91 -9.46 10.15
N GLY A 102 -11.99 -8.91 9.58
CA GLY A 102 -12.53 -9.33 8.28
C GLY A 102 -12.71 -10.85 8.17
N ASP A 103 -12.03 -11.48 7.22
CA ASP A 103 -12.05 -12.95 6.99
C ASP A 103 -11.44 -13.77 8.16
N PHE A 104 -10.85 -13.08 9.13
CA PHE A 104 -10.20 -13.61 10.32
C PHE A 104 -10.91 -13.20 11.61
N ALA A 105 -12.17 -12.79 11.55
CA ALA A 105 -12.95 -12.44 12.74
C ALA A 105 -12.98 -13.59 13.79
N ASP A 106 -12.99 -14.84 13.33
CA ASP A 106 -12.98 -16.03 14.20
C ASP A 106 -11.56 -16.59 14.49
N ASP A 107 -10.50 -15.95 13.98
CA ASP A 107 -9.12 -16.41 14.21
C ASP A 107 -8.59 -15.81 15.51
N GLU A 108 -8.34 -16.66 16.52
CA GLU A 108 -7.78 -16.24 17.82
C GLU A 108 -6.42 -15.54 17.72
N SER A 109 -5.72 -15.66 16.60
CA SER A 109 -4.47 -14.97 16.33
C SER A 109 -4.66 -13.48 16.05
N PHE A 110 -5.85 -13.04 15.62
CA PHE A 110 -6.19 -11.64 15.37
C PHE A 110 -7.20 -11.15 16.40
N LYS A 111 -6.71 -10.49 17.45
CA LYS A 111 -7.55 -10.03 18.55
C LYS A 111 -7.93 -8.57 18.37
N VAL A 112 -9.22 -8.29 18.40
CA VAL A 112 -9.73 -6.92 18.52
C VAL A 112 -9.59 -6.49 19.99
N VAL A 113 -8.87 -5.39 20.23
CA VAL A 113 -8.61 -4.85 21.57
C VAL A 113 -9.23 -3.47 21.67
N GLY A 114 -10.25 -3.33 22.52
CA GLY A 114 -11.03 -2.10 22.64
C GLY A 114 -11.73 -1.73 21.34
N GLN A 115 -11.96 -0.44 21.13
CA GLN A 115 -12.61 0.08 19.92
C GLN A 115 -11.55 0.52 18.90
N GLY A 116 -11.28 -0.31 17.90
CA GLY A 116 -10.46 0.07 16.75
C GLY A 116 -8.97 -0.30 16.82
N ILE A 117 -8.60 -1.39 17.51
CA ILE A 117 -7.25 -1.96 17.40
C ILE A 117 -7.36 -3.46 17.11
N VAL A 118 -6.68 -3.94 16.07
CA VAL A 118 -6.51 -5.38 15.79
C VAL A 118 -5.06 -5.75 16.02
N VAL A 119 -4.78 -6.64 16.96
CA VAL A 119 -3.43 -7.10 17.31
C VAL A 119 -3.23 -8.53 16.85
N TYR A 120 -2.10 -8.79 16.20
CA TYR A 120 -1.69 -10.15 15.85
C TYR A 120 -0.86 -10.80 16.96
N SER A 121 -1.34 -11.91 17.50
CA SER A 121 -0.72 -12.70 18.58
C SER A 121 -0.29 -14.10 18.16
N GLY A 122 -0.23 -14.39 16.86
CA GLY A 122 0.23 -15.70 16.36
C GLY A 122 1.73 -15.91 16.57
N LYS A 123 2.15 -17.19 16.60
CA LYS A 123 3.55 -17.59 16.87
C LYS A 123 4.48 -17.45 15.66
N SER A 124 3.94 -17.47 14.46
CA SER A 124 4.67 -17.31 13.19
C SER A 124 4.14 -16.10 12.43
N ASP A 125 4.92 -15.55 11.51
CA ASP A 125 4.44 -14.50 10.61
C ASP A 125 3.22 -14.99 9.80
N ARG A 126 2.27 -14.08 9.57
CA ARG A 126 1.09 -14.33 8.74
C ARG A 126 1.04 -13.32 7.60
N THR A 127 1.11 -13.82 6.37
CA THR A 127 0.92 -13.00 5.17
C THR A 127 -0.56 -12.98 4.79
N THR A 128 -1.15 -11.78 4.70
CA THR A 128 -2.55 -11.53 4.34
C THR A 128 -2.63 -10.35 3.39
N LYS A 129 -3.84 -9.91 3.03
CA LYS A 129 -4.10 -8.61 2.42
C LYS A 129 -4.99 -7.78 3.35
N LEU A 130 -5.16 -6.50 3.03
CA LEU A 130 -6.14 -5.62 3.65
C LEU A 130 -7.17 -5.22 2.60
N ALA A 131 -8.43 -5.18 2.98
CA ALA A 131 -9.49 -4.56 2.21
C ALA A 131 -9.85 -3.22 2.86
N VAL A 132 -10.01 -2.18 2.04
CA VAL A 132 -10.33 -0.83 2.46
C VAL A 132 -11.53 -0.34 1.67
N VAL A 133 -12.56 0.08 2.38
CA VAL A 133 -13.73 0.78 1.80
C VAL A 133 -13.99 2.03 2.61
N CYS A 134 -14.23 3.15 1.91
CA CYS A 134 -14.66 4.39 2.52
C CYS A 134 -16.02 4.76 1.95
N ASP A 135 -17.01 4.99 2.78
CA ASP A 135 -18.35 5.45 2.38
C ASP A 135 -18.93 6.39 3.45
N TYR A 136 -20.20 6.73 3.34
CA TYR A 136 -20.98 7.27 4.45
C TYR A 136 -21.32 6.14 5.42
N GLY A 137 -21.30 6.44 6.72
CA GLY A 137 -21.48 5.45 7.78
C GLY A 137 -22.81 4.70 7.70
N ASP A 138 -23.88 5.36 7.30
CA ASP A 138 -25.22 4.80 7.06
C ASP A 138 -25.30 3.92 5.80
N ARG A 139 -24.28 3.99 4.93
CA ARG A 139 -24.19 3.21 3.70
C ARG A 139 -23.16 2.08 3.74
N ILE A 140 -22.14 2.19 4.59
CA ILE A 140 -20.99 1.27 4.58
C ILE A 140 -21.37 -0.20 4.70
N GLU A 141 -22.41 -0.53 5.50
CA GLU A 141 -22.89 -1.91 5.64
C GLU A 141 -23.51 -2.43 4.35
N LYS A 142 -24.33 -1.62 3.67
CA LYS A 142 -24.92 -1.98 2.38
C LYS A 142 -23.85 -2.14 1.32
N THR A 143 -22.88 -1.23 1.28
CA THR A 143 -21.75 -1.33 0.36
C THR A 143 -21.02 -2.67 0.55
N LEU A 144 -20.74 -3.08 1.79
CA LEU A 144 -20.10 -4.36 2.05
C LEU A 144 -20.98 -5.56 1.67
N THR A 145 -22.24 -5.56 2.10
CA THR A 145 -23.12 -6.73 2.02
C THR A 145 -23.81 -6.86 0.66
N GLU A 146 -24.43 -5.80 0.16
CA GLU A 146 -25.19 -5.79 -1.09
C GLU A 146 -24.27 -5.67 -2.32
N ASP A 147 -23.29 -4.76 -2.30
CA ASP A 147 -22.46 -4.50 -3.49
C ASP A 147 -21.29 -5.49 -3.63
N TYR A 148 -20.72 -5.94 -2.51
CA TYR A 148 -19.53 -6.81 -2.50
C TYR A 148 -19.75 -8.20 -1.89
N GLY A 149 -20.97 -8.53 -1.44
CA GLY A 149 -21.31 -9.86 -0.92
C GLY A 149 -20.49 -10.26 0.31
N LYS A 150 -20.04 -9.29 1.12
CA LYS A 150 -19.32 -9.53 2.37
C LYS A 150 -20.29 -9.72 3.52
N ASP A 151 -19.84 -10.47 4.53
CA ASP A 151 -20.60 -10.67 5.75
C ASP A 151 -20.59 -9.40 6.60
N SER A 152 -21.71 -9.08 7.27
CA SER A 152 -21.80 -7.88 8.11
C SER A 152 -20.84 -7.91 9.31
N SER A 153 -20.36 -9.08 9.73
CA SER A 153 -19.29 -9.24 10.72
C SER A 153 -18.00 -8.52 10.35
N TRP A 154 -17.77 -8.21 9.06
CA TRP A 154 -16.63 -7.39 8.64
C TRP A 154 -16.62 -6.00 9.26
N LEU A 155 -17.78 -5.44 9.64
CA LEU A 155 -17.83 -4.16 10.33
C LEU A 155 -17.34 -4.26 11.77
N GLY A 156 -17.58 -5.39 12.44
CA GLY A 156 -17.30 -5.55 13.87
C GLY A 156 -17.90 -4.40 14.69
N GLU A 157 -17.16 -3.93 15.71
CA GLU A 157 -17.54 -2.75 16.49
C GLU A 157 -17.09 -1.45 15.79
N CYS A 158 -17.69 -1.15 14.64
CA CYS A 158 -17.36 0.06 13.88
C CYS A 158 -18.20 1.27 14.34
N GLY A 159 -17.57 2.21 15.06
CA GLY A 159 -18.25 3.36 15.66
C GLY A 159 -18.89 4.35 14.68
N CYS A 160 -18.34 4.47 13.45
CA CYS A 160 -18.95 5.32 12.41
C CYS A 160 -20.05 4.62 11.61
N SER A 161 -20.30 3.33 11.81
CA SER A 161 -21.40 2.65 11.14
C SER A 161 -22.75 3.21 11.61
N GLY A 162 -23.66 3.47 10.66
CA GLY A 162 -24.96 4.09 10.91
C GLY A 162 -24.96 5.62 11.05
N GLN A 163 -23.79 6.28 10.96
CA GLN A 163 -23.68 7.75 11.00
C GLN A 163 -23.75 8.37 9.60
N GLU A 164 -24.23 9.61 9.48
CA GLU A 164 -24.25 10.33 8.19
C GLU A 164 -22.85 10.82 7.74
N ASP A 165 -21.87 10.76 8.64
CA ASP A 165 -20.50 11.16 8.36
C ASP A 165 -19.71 10.11 7.57
N ARG A 166 -18.56 10.51 7.05
CA ARG A 166 -17.64 9.61 6.35
C ARG A 166 -17.12 8.53 7.30
N CYS A 167 -17.07 7.30 6.81
CA CYS A 167 -16.63 6.11 7.53
C CYS A 167 -15.73 5.27 6.63
N CYS A 168 -14.54 4.93 7.11
CA CYS A 168 -13.59 4.07 6.40
C CYS A 168 -13.33 2.80 7.19
N LEU A 169 -13.63 1.64 6.60
CA LEU A 169 -13.31 0.34 7.16
C LEU A 169 -12.02 -0.21 6.55
N VAL A 170 -11.14 -0.73 7.41
CA VAL A 170 -9.98 -1.54 7.04
C VAL A 170 -10.15 -2.95 7.63
N ALA A 171 -10.38 -3.93 6.77
CA ALA A 171 -10.58 -5.33 7.15
C ALA A 171 -9.40 -6.20 6.70
N ILE A 172 -9.01 -7.20 7.50
CA ILE A 172 -7.99 -8.18 7.11
C ILE A 172 -8.64 -9.26 6.25
N VAL A 173 -8.05 -9.57 5.10
CA VAL A 173 -8.62 -10.52 4.13
C VAL A 173 -7.62 -11.58 3.72
N ARG A 174 -8.14 -12.75 3.34
CA ARG A 174 -7.30 -13.86 2.86
C ARG A 174 -6.65 -13.49 1.53
N ASN A 175 -5.53 -14.16 1.22
CA ASN A 175 -4.80 -13.96 -0.03
C ASN A 175 -5.58 -14.46 -1.25
#